data_AF-A0A2T2XLW1-F1
#
_entry.id   AF-A0A2T2XLW1-F1
#
_cell.length_a   1.000
_cell.length_b   1.000
_cell.length_c   1.000
_cell.angle_alpha   90.00
_cell.angle_beta   90.00
_cell.angle_gamma   90.00
#
_symmetry.space_group_name_H-M   'P 1'
#
loop_
_entity.id
_entity.type
_entity.pdbx_description
1 polymer ?
#
loop_
_entity_poly.entity_id
_entity_poly.type
_entity_poly.pdbx_seq_one_letter_code
_entity_poly.pdbx_strand_id
1 'polypeptide(L)'
;MDHKDKLETVFAWQQKFNQKVREERHLDFDQSTWIQKMGLALMVELGEVMEEAQYKWWKNTKPIDVAKLHEELVDVFHFFISMCLDAGLDAEGLYNGYMEKNRENFRRQEGLSAKPGYAVSEPNSFE
;
A
#
# COMPACT_ATOMS: atom_id res chain seq x y z
N MET A 1 -5.59 -3.16 29.80
CA MET A 1 -4.43 -3.35 28.90
C MET A 1 -4.39 -2.13 28.02
N ASP A 2 -3.25 -1.44 27.99
CA ASP A 2 -3.01 -0.32 27.08
C ASP A 2 -3.14 -0.83 25.64
N HIS A 3 -4.19 -0.42 24.93
CA HIS A 3 -4.47 -0.89 23.58
C HIS A 3 -3.64 -0.02 22.64
N LYS A 4 -2.37 -0.38 22.44
CA LYS A 4 -1.51 0.34 21.49
C LYS A 4 -2.15 0.36 20.11
N ASP A 5 -2.12 1.52 19.48
CA ASP A 5 -2.55 1.67 18.11
C ASP A 5 -1.68 0.78 17.21
N LYS A 6 -2.34 -0.07 16.42
CA LYS A 6 -1.66 -1.06 15.57
C LYS A 6 -0.87 -0.37 14.46
N LEU A 7 -1.38 0.72 13.90
CA LEU A 7 -0.73 1.44 12.82
C LEU A 7 0.49 2.19 13.35
N GLU A 8 0.37 2.89 14.49
CA GLU A 8 1.52 3.52 15.15
C GLU A 8 2.60 2.50 15.49
N THR A 9 2.19 1.32 15.98
CA THR A 9 3.12 0.23 16.28
C THR A 9 3.86 -0.23 15.02
N VAL A 10 3.16 -0.45 13.91
CA VAL A 10 3.76 -0.83 12.62
C VAL A 10 4.78 0.21 12.15
N PHE A 11 4.41 1.49 12.15
CA PHE A 11 5.31 2.57 11.72
C PHE A 11 6.57 2.66 12.59
N ALA A 12 6.42 2.55 13.91
CA ALA A 12 7.54 2.60 14.84
C ALA A 12 8.52 1.43 14.62
N TRP A 13 8.01 0.21 14.43
CA TRP A 13 8.86 -0.96 14.14
C TRP A 13 9.51 -0.87 12.76
N GLN A 14 8.79 -0.38 11.75
CA GLN A 14 9.35 -0.19 10.41
C GLN A 14 10.46 0.85 10.41
N GLN A 15 10.25 1.99 11.08
CA GLN A 15 11.26 3.04 11.18
C GLN A 15 12.53 2.52 11.84
N LYS A 16 12.39 1.77 12.94
CA LYS A 16 13.52 1.12 13.62
C LYS A 16 14.27 0.15 12.71
N PHE A 17 13.53 -0.66 11.94
CA PHE A 17 14.14 -1.60 11.01
C PHE A 17 14.87 -0.88 9.86
N ASN A 18 14.25 0.14 9.25
CA ASN A 18 14.86 0.94 8.19
C ASN A 18 16.16 1.58 8.66
N GLN A 19 16.17 2.18 9.86
CA GLN A 19 17.37 2.76 10.46
C GLN A 19 18.47 1.71 10.61
N LYS A 20 18.15 0.55 11.22
CA LYS A 20 19.10 -0.54 11.40
C LYS A 20 19.72 -1.00 10.08
N VAL A 21 18.91 -1.22 9.05
CA VAL A 21 19.39 -1.65 7.72
C VAL A 21 20.30 -0.59 7.10
N ARG A 22 19.92 0.69 7.16
CA ARG A 22 20.72 1.79 6.60
C ARG A 22 22.08 1.91 7.29
N GLU A 23 22.10 1.83 8.62
CA GLU A 23 23.32 1.90 9.41
C GLU A 23 24.24 0.70 9.13
N GLU A 24 23.73 -0.53 9.21
CA GLU A 24 24.52 -1.75 9.05
C GLU A 24 25.03 -1.96 7.61
N ARG A 25 24.34 -1.39 6.62
CA ARG A 25 24.71 -1.48 5.20
C ARG A 25 25.41 -0.22 4.69
N HIS A 26 25.67 0.77 5.55
CA HIS A 26 26.29 2.05 5.20
C HIS A 26 25.60 2.75 4.01
N LEU A 27 24.26 2.78 4.03
CA LEU A 27 23.45 3.35 2.95
C LEU A 27 23.10 4.81 3.27
N ASP A 28 23.58 5.73 2.43
CA ASP A 28 23.28 7.15 2.51
C ASP A 28 22.81 7.64 1.13
N PHE A 29 21.50 7.71 0.95
CA PHE A 29 20.85 8.19 -0.26
C PHE A 29 19.96 9.39 0.07
N ASP A 30 19.79 10.29 -0.89
CA ASP A 30 18.81 11.35 -0.78
C ASP A 30 17.37 10.80 -0.78
N GLN A 31 16.42 11.62 -0.35
CA GLN A 31 15.01 11.27 -0.25
C GLN A 31 14.41 10.77 -1.58
N SER A 32 14.74 11.41 -2.70
CA SER A 32 14.23 11.03 -4.03
C SER A 32 14.72 9.65 -4.43
N THR A 33 15.99 9.37 -4.17
CA THR A 33 16.60 8.06 -4.42
C THR A 33 15.99 6.97 -3.53
N TRP A 34 15.70 7.26 -2.26
CA TRP A 34 15.00 6.31 -1.38
C TRP A 34 13.59 5.99 -1.88
N ILE A 35 12.80 7.00 -2.25
CA ILE A 35 11.45 6.80 -2.80
C ILE A 35 11.49 5.93 -4.04
N GLN A 36 12.44 6.16 -4.96
CA GLN A 36 12.61 5.34 -6.16
C GLN A 36 12.98 3.88 -5.83
N LYS A 37 13.88 3.67 -4.86
CA LYS A 37 14.27 2.31 -4.43
C LYS A 37 13.13 1.56 -3.75
N MET A 38 12.39 2.21 -2.85
CA MET A 38 11.21 1.63 -2.21
C MET A 38 10.10 1.36 -3.23
N GLY A 39 9.91 2.25 -4.21
CA GLY A 39 8.96 2.05 -5.30
C GLY A 39 9.31 0.84 -6.17
N LEU A 40 10.59 0.65 -6.48
CA LEU A 40 11.05 -0.52 -7.20
C LEU A 40 10.84 -1.81 -6.40
N ALA A 41 11.21 -1.84 -5.12
CA ALA A 41 11.00 -2.99 -4.26
C ALA A 41 9.51 -3.35 -4.15
N LEU A 42 8.64 -2.36 -3.91
CA LEU A 42 7.19 -2.54 -3.89
C LEU A 42 6.66 -3.18 -5.18
N MET A 43 7.14 -2.74 -6.35
CA MET A 43 6.74 -3.34 -7.63
C MET A 43 7.19 -4.80 -7.79
N VAL A 44 8.37 -5.14 -7.26
CA VAL A 44 8.88 -6.51 -7.27
C VAL A 44 8.00 -7.40 -6.38
N GLU A 45 7.70 -6.98 -5.15
CA GLU A 45 6.83 -7.77 -4.25
C GLU A 45 5.39 -7.91 -4.77
N LEU A 46 4.87 -6.88 -5.45
CA LEU A 46 3.60 -7.02 -6.16
C LEU A 46 3.68 -8.09 -7.26
N GLY A 47 4.85 -8.25 -7.90
CA GLY A 47 5.12 -9.34 -8.83
C GLY A 47 5.08 -10.71 -8.14
N GLU A 48 5.59 -10.82 -6.92
CA GLU A 48 5.54 -12.04 -6.11
C GLU A 48 4.11 -12.39 -5.70
N VAL A 49 3.31 -11.40 -5.29
CA VAL A 49 1.86 -11.55 -5.08
C VAL A 49 1.17 -12.12 -6.33
N MET A 50 1.52 -11.63 -7.52
CA MET A 50 0.95 -12.15 -8.78
C MET A 50 1.39 -13.59 -9.07
N GLU A 51 2.62 -13.97 -8.71
CA GLU A 51 3.10 -15.34 -8.85
C GLU A 51 2.33 -16.30 -7.94
N GLU A 52 2.15 -15.95 -6.67
CA GLU A 52 1.40 -16.75 -5.69
C GLU A 52 -0.10 -16.79 -6.01
N ALA A 53 -0.63 -15.73 -6.64
CA ALA A 53 -1.97 -15.71 -7.24
C ALA A 53 -2.07 -16.49 -8.58
N GLN A 54 -0.97 -17.08 -9.05
CA GLN A 54 -0.88 -17.90 -10.27
C GLN A 54 -1.35 -17.19 -11.54
N TYR A 55 -0.88 -15.96 -11.79
CA TYR A 55 -1.27 -15.14 -12.95
C TYR A 55 -1.04 -15.82 -14.33
N LYS A 56 -0.18 -16.84 -14.40
CA LYS A 56 0.19 -17.56 -15.63
C LYS A 56 -0.96 -18.43 -16.12
N TRP A 57 -1.95 -17.82 -16.74
CA TRP A 57 -3.15 -18.46 -17.29
C TRP A 57 -2.88 -19.55 -18.36
N TRP A 58 -1.68 -19.59 -18.92
CA TRP A 58 -1.23 -20.64 -19.86
C TRP A 58 -0.64 -21.89 -19.16
N LYS A 59 -0.61 -21.93 -17.83
CA LYS A 59 -0.21 -23.10 -17.04
C LYS A 59 -1.44 -23.76 -16.40
N ASN A 60 -1.31 -25.05 -16.07
CA ASN A 60 -2.33 -25.74 -15.27
C ASN A 60 -2.45 -25.10 -13.88
N THR A 61 -3.66 -24.70 -13.53
CA THR A 61 -3.98 -24.13 -12.22
C THR A 61 -3.71 -25.13 -11.10
N LYS A 62 -3.12 -24.64 -10.01
CA LYS A 62 -2.95 -25.36 -8.75
C LYS A 62 -3.74 -24.62 -7.65
N PRO A 63 -4.06 -25.27 -6.52
CA PRO A 63 -4.55 -24.54 -5.36
C PRO A 63 -3.57 -23.44 -4.96
N ILE A 64 -4.07 -22.26 -4.60
CA ILE A 64 -3.25 -21.15 -4.08
C ILE A 64 -2.70 -21.55 -2.71
N ASP A 65 -1.41 -21.28 -2.49
CA ASP A 65 -0.82 -21.35 -1.15
C ASP A 65 -1.11 -20.03 -0.42
N VAL A 66 -2.15 -20.04 0.41
CA VAL A 66 -2.62 -18.84 1.11
C VAL A 66 -1.56 -18.30 2.08
N ALA A 67 -0.70 -19.16 2.64
CA ALA A 67 0.32 -18.71 3.58
C ALA A 67 1.38 -17.86 2.86
N LYS A 68 1.84 -18.31 1.69
CA LYS A 68 2.77 -17.54 0.85
C LYS A 68 2.16 -16.26 0.35
N LEU A 69 0.92 -16.31 -0.15
CA LEU A 69 0.22 -15.10 -0.59
C LEU A 69 0.15 -14.05 0.53
N HIS A 70 -0.09 -14.47 1.78
CA HIS A 70 -0.08 -13.55 2.91
C HIS A 70 1.32 -12.99 3.23
N GLU A 71 2.37 -13.80 3.10
CA GLU A 71 3.77 -13.36 3.25
C GLU A 71 4.09 -12.23 2.26
N GLU A 72 3.81 -12.44 0.97
CA GLU A 72 4.07 -11.43 -0.06
C GLU A 72 3.25 -10.14 0.15
N LEU A 73 2.00 -10.27 0.61
CA LEU A 73 1.18 -9.09 0.97
C LEU A 73 1.75 -8.30 2.14
N VAL A 74 2.41 -8.97 3.10
CA VAL A 74 3.10 -8.32 4.21
C VAL A 74 4.38 -7.62 3.72
N ASP A 75 5.10 -8.22 2.78
CA ASP A 75 6.30 -7.60 2.19
C ASP A 75 5.97 -6.35 1.36
N VAL A 76 4.88 -6.40 0.56
CA VAL A 76 4.30 -5.21 -0.07
C VAL A 76 4.04 -4.11 0.98
N PHE A 77 3.47 -4.49 2.12
CA PHE A 77 3.17 -3.52 3.18
C PHE A 77 4.44 -2.93 3.82
N HIS A 78 5.49 -3.73 4.04
CA HIS A 78 6.79 -3.26 4.53
C HIS A 78 7.40 -2.16 3.66
N PHE A 79 7.40 -2.35 2.33
CA PHE A 79 7.94 -1.34 1.41
C PHE A 79 7.03 -0.12 1.27
N PHE A 80 5.71 -0.31 1.33
CA PHE A 80 4.77 0.82 1.34
C PHE A 80 4.97 1.72 2.56
N ILE A 81 5.02 1.16 3.77
CA ILE A 81 5.26 1.93 5.00
C ILE A 81 6.65 2.59 4.99
N SER A 82 7.67 1.90 4.50
CA SER A 82 9.01 2.48 4.34
C SER A 82 9.00 3.69 3.41
N MET A 83 8.26 3.62 2.31
CA MET A 83 8.09 4.73 1.38
C MET A 83 7.34 5.91 2.01
N CYS A 84 6.29 5.65 2.82
CA CYS A 84 5.60 6.69 3.59
C CYS A 84 6.57 7.42 4.53
N LEU A 85 7.36 6.65 5.31
CA LEU A 85 8.37 7.20 6.21
C LEU A 85 9.41 8.05 5.48
N ASP A 86 9.91 7.58 4.33
CA ASP A 86 10.86 8.35 3.51
C ASP A 86 10.24 9.61 2.91
N ALA A 87 8.93 9.61 2.64
CA ALA A 87 8.19 10.79 2.20
C ALA A 87 7.81 11.74 3.36
N GLY A 88 8.12 11.41 4.62
CA GLY A 88 7.73 12.19 5.78
C GLY A 88 6.25 12.06 6.16
N LEU A 89 5.57 11.00 5.69
CA LEU A 89 4.20 10.67 6.04
C LEU A 89 4.19 9.66 7.19
N ASP A 90 3.76 10.08 8.37
CA ASP A 90 3.65 9.21 9.55
C ASP A 90 2.30 8.47 9.62
N ALA A 91 2.11 7.69 10.69
CA ALA A 91 0.92 6.89 10.90
C ALA A 91 -0.37 7.74 10.94
N GLU A 92 -0.33 8.88 11.63
CA GLU A 92 -1.48 9.79 11.75
C GLU A 92 -1.80 10.44 10.39
N GLY A 93 -0.78 10.93 9.68
CA GLY A 93 -0.92 11.50 8.35
C GLY A 93 -1.52 10.51 7.35
N LEU A 94 -1.01 9.27 7.33
CA LEU A 94 -1.55 8.21 6.47
C LEU A 94 -3.00 7.88 6.83
N TYR A 95 -3.32 7.73 8.13
CA TYR A 95 -4.68 7.47 8.60
C TYR A 95 -5.65 8.57 8.17
N ASN A 96 -5.32 9.83 8.45
CA ASN A 96 -6.17 10.97 8.12
C ASN A 96 -6.40 11.07 6.60
N GLY A 97 -5.33 10.94 5.81
CA GLY A 97 -5.42 10.95 4.35
C GLY A 97 -6.26 9.79 3.79
N TYR A 98 -6.13 8.59 4.37
CA TYR A 98 -6.97 7.45 4.01
C TYR A 98 -8.44 7.72 4.33
N MET A 99 -8.75 8.21 5.53
CA MET A 99 -10.13 8.48 5.95
C MET A 99 -10.81 9.56 5.10
N GLU A 100 -10.09 10.63 4.77
CA GLU A 100 -10.59 11.66 3.85
C GLU A 100 -10.87 11.08 2.47
N LYS A 101 -9.91 10.35 1.90
CA LYS A 101 -10.05 9.73 0.59
C LYS A 101 -11.19 8.70 0.55
N ASN A 102 -11.35 7.92 1.61
CA ASN A 102 -12.41 6.93 1.74
C ASN A 102 -13.80 7.59 1.74
N ARG A 103 -13.99 8.64 2.55
CA ARG A 103 -15.23 9.44 2.57
C ARG A 103 -15.56 10.02 1.20
N GLU A 104 -14.58 10.58 0.50
CA GLU A 104 -14.77 11.10 -0.87
C GLU A 104 -15.14 9.98 -1.86
N ASN A 105 -14.56 8.79 -1.74
CA ASN A 105 -14.92 7.66 -2.60
C ASN A 105 -16.37 7.20 -2.38
N PHE A 106 -16.87 7.20 -1.14
CA PHE A 106 -18.30 6.95 -0.88
C PHE A 106 -19.20 8.04 -1.48
N ARG A 107 -18.87 9.31 -1.27
CA ARG A 107 -19.61 10.43 -1.87
C ARG A 107 -19.69 10.32 -3.40
N ARG A 108 -18.64 9.83 -4.05
CA ARG A 108 -18.64 9.59 -5.51
C ARG A 108 -19.70 8.57 -5.92
N GLN A 109 -19.76 7.43 -5.24
CA GLN A 109 -20.76 6.40 -5.53
C GLN A 109 -22.19 6.88 -5.24
N GLU A 110 -22.35 7.78 -4.26
CA GLU A 110 -23.62 8.42 -3.90
C GLU A 110 -24.00 9.61 -4.81
N GLY A 111 -23.16 10.00 -5.78
CA GLY A 111 -23.39 11.16 -6.63
C GLY A 111 -23.27 12.52 -5.91
N LEU A 112 -22.70 12.54 -4.71
CA LEU A 112 -22.50 13.73 -3.87
C LEU A 112 -21.12 14.39 -4.06
N SER A 113 -20.31 13.87 -4.98
CA SER A 113 -19.01 14.45 -5.33
C SER A 113 -19.15 15.51 -6.42
N ALA A 114 -18.31 16.55 -6.35
CA ALA A 114 -18.21 17.55 -7.41
C ALA A 114 -17.49 17.03 -8.68
N LYS A 115 -16.95 15.80 -8.64
CA LYS A 115 -16.33 15.16 -9.81
C LYS A 115 -17.37 14.36 -10.61
N PRO A 116 -17.60 14.68 -11.90
CA PRO A 116 -18.57 13.96 -12.73
C PRO A 116 -18.11 12.53 -13.04
N GLY A 117 -19.04 11.64 -13.44
CA GLY A 117 -18.74 10.30 -13.98
C GLY A 117 -18.68 9.13 -12.98
N TYR A 118 -19.13 9.30 -11.73
CA TYR A 118 -19.02 8.27 -10.69
C TYR A 118 -20.35 7.86 -10.03
N ALA A 119 -21.46 8.48 -10.41
CA ALA A 119 -22.77 8.14 -9.86
C ALA A 119 -23.19 6.73 -10.33
N VAL A 120 -23.66 5.89 -9.40
CA VAL A 120 -24.12 4.51 -9.70
C VAL A 120 -25.33 4.49 -10.66
N SER A 121 -26.06 5.60 -10.75
CA SER A 121 -27.10 5.83 -11.74
C SER A 121 -26.84 7.13 -12.49
N GLU A 122 -26.23 7.06 -13.67
CA GLU A 122 -26.38 8.11 -14.67
C GLU A 122 -27.68 7.83 -15.44
N PRO A 123 -28.64 8.77 -15.54
CA PRO A 123 -29.73 8.62 -16.49
C PRO A 123 -29.11 8.49 -17.89
N ASN A 124 -29.39 7.39 -18.59
CA ASN A 124 -28.92 7.15 -19.95
C ASN A 124 -29.13 8.42 -20.80
N SER A 125 -28.03 9.07 -21.18
CA SER A 125 -28.07 10.27 -22.02
C SER A 125 -28.20 9.95 -23.51
N PHE A 126 -28.85 8.84 -23.86
CA PHE A 126 -29.08 8.42 -25.23
C PHE A 126 -30.51 7.87 -25.38
N GLU A 127 -31.46 8.77 -25.60
CA GLU A 127 -32.60 8.58 -26.51
C GLU A 127 -32.46 9.56 -27.67
#